data_AF-A0A1B8FII4-F1
#
_entry.id   AF-A0A1B8FII4-F1
#
_cell.length_a   1.000
_cell.length_b   1.000
_cell.length_c   1.000
_cell.angle_alpha   90.00
_cell.angle_beta   90.00
_cell.angle_gamma   90.00
#
_symmetry.space_group_name_H-M   'P 1'
#
loop_
_entity.id
_entity.type
_entity.pdbx_description
1 polymer ?
#
loop_
_entity_poly.entity_id
_entity_poly.type
_entity_poly.pdbx_seq_one_letter_code
_entity_poly.pdbx_strand_id
1 'polypeptide(L)'
;MSQLLLATAAGLVVNAATAPGNLLPLPPVEFNNWARFTTHINQSIFVDAADAIRADNSSMQWDSVKFPDGMPWFTAHLKSKGFIPGIYTDAGNLSCGGYPGALDHEEIDLKDFTDWGFEYLKMDGCSLPDSTEETYDEVYGRWNKLLTAAERPLIFSDSALAYFVGQDNLTDWYSTMGWAQEYGQLARHCDDIANYGDGDA
;
A
#
# COMPACT_ATOMS: atom_id res chain seq x y z
N MET A 1 -41.23 -50.79 20.43
CA MET A 1 -40.16 -50.38 19.50
C MET A 1 -40.26 -48.87 19.35
N SER A 2 -39.35 -48.12 19.96
CA SER A 2 -39.25 -46.67 19.75
C SER A 2 -37.76 -46.37 19.60
N GLN A 3 -37.36 -46.02 18.38
CA GLN A 3 -35.98 -45.70 18.02
C GLN A 3 -35.68 -44.27 18.47
N LEU A 4 -34.63 -44.12 19.27
CA LEU A 4 -34.07 -42.83 19.66
C LEU A 4 -33.19 -42.34 18.50
N LEU A 5 -33.64 -41.34 17.73
CA LEU A 5 -32.77 -40.64 16.79
C LEU A 5 -31.81 -39.74 17.58
N LEU A 6 -30.50 -40.04 17.55
CA LEU A 6 -29.48 -39.07 17.88
C LEU A 6 -29.29 -38.13 16.67
N ALA A 7 -29.69 -36.87 16.82
CA ALA A 7 -29.27 -35.81 15.92
C ALA A 7 -27.87 -35.34 16.33
N THR A 8 -26.86 -35.62 15.51
CA THR A 8 -25.53 -35.00 15.62
C THR A 8 -25.63 -33.55 15.17
N ALA A 9 -25.52 -32.61 16.12
CA ALA A 9 -25.32 -31.20 15.80
C ALA A 9 -23.89 -31.03 15.26
N ALA A 10 -23.74 -30.89 13.94
CA ALA A 10 -22.53 -30.37 13.35
C ALA A 10 -22.43 -28.89 13.74
N GLY A 11 -21.60 -28.58 14.73
CA GLY A 11 -21.29 -27.20 15.07
C GLY A 11 -20.61 -26.53 13.89
N LEU A 12 -21.26 -25.56 13.26
CA LEU A 12 -20.55 -24.59 12.44
C LEU A 12 -19.59 -23.85 13.38
N VAL A 13 -18.29 -24.10 13.20
CA VAL A 13 -17.27 -23.18 13.69
C VAL A 13 -17.37 -21.95 12.80
N VAL A 14 -18.17 -20.98 13.23
CA VAL A 14 -18.11 -19.63 12.69
C VAL A 14 -16.81 -19.05 13.26
N ASN A 15 -15.77 -18.98 12.45
CA ASN A 15 -14.67 -18.08 12.76
C ASN A 15 -15.28 -16.68 12.83
N ALA A 16 -15.31 -16.12 14.04
CA ALA A 16 -15.67 -14.73 14.21
C ALA A 16 -14.67 -13.91 13.41
N ALA A 17 -15.14 -13.25 12.35
CA ALA A 17 -14.40 -12.15 11.75
C ALA A 17 -14.14 -11.15 12.87
N THR A 18 -12.88 -11.03 13.27
CA THR A 18 -12.44 -9.98 14.17
C THR A 18 -12.82 -8.65 13.52
N ALA A 19 -13.64 -7.85 14.20
CA ALA A 19 -13.78 -6.43 13.89
C ALA A 19 -12.38 -5.83 13.67
N PRO A 20 -12.19 -4.85 12.75
CA PRO A 20 -10.86 -4.35 12.45
C PRO A 20 -10.25 -3.87 13.76
N GLY A 21 -9.29 -4.65 14.24
CA GLY A 21 -8.52 -4.30 15.41
C GLY A 21 -7.87 -2.96 15.12
N ASN A 22 -7.57 -2.19 16.17
CA ASN A 22 -6.78 -0.98 16.03
C ASN A 22 -5.40 -1.40 15.46
N LEU A 23 -5.26 -1.39 14.12
CA LEU A 23 -4.11 -1.96 13.40
C LEU A 23 -2.81 -1.27 13.78
N LEU A 24 -2.91 0.00 14.17
CA LEU A 24 -1.80 0.85 14.54
C LEU A 24 -2.20 1.78 15.69
N PRO A 25 -2.26 1.29 16.93
CA PRO A 25 -2.75 2.07 18.08
C PRO A 25 -1.76 3.15 18.54
N LEU A 26 -0.50 3.06 18.09
CA LEU A 26 0.59 3.97 18.42
C LEU A 26 1.35 4.30 17.13
N PRO A 27 1.95 5.50 17.02
CA PRO A 27 2.80 5.84 15.89
C PRO A 27 3.90 4.78 15.70
N PRO A 28 4.11 4.28 14.46
CA PRO A 28 5.12 3.28 14.18
C PRO A 28 6.53 3.88 14.25
N VAL A 29 7.51 3.03 14.53
CA VAL A 29 8.92 3.29 14.25
C VAL A 29 9.28 2.47 13.03
N GLU A 30 9.65 3.13 11.95
CA GLU A 30 9.81 2.51 10.63
C GLU A 30 11.09 2.95 9.91
N PHE A 31 11.49 2.15 8.92
CA PHE A 31 12.61 2.43 8.03
C PHE A 31 12.09 2.41 6.59
N ASN A 32 12.36 3.48 5.84
CA ASN A 32 12.07 3.58 4.42
C ASN A 32 13.38 3.79 3.64
N ASN A 33 13.55 3.05 2.54
CA ASN A 33 14.78 3.04 1.76
C ASN A 33 14.93 4.23 0.78
N TRP A 34 13.88 5.00 0.51
CA TRP A 34 13.84 6.03 -0.54
C TRP A 34 14.90 7.13 -0.35
N ALA A 35 14.93 7.77 0.82
CA ALA A 35 15.84 8.89 1.09
C ALA A 35 17.33 8.51 0.95
N ARG A 36 17.69 7.23 1.10
CA ARG A 36 19.08 6.79 1.00
C ARG A 36 19.44 6.24 -0.37
N PHE A 37 18.53 5.50 -0.99
CA PHE A 37 18.83 4.69 -2.18
C PHE A 37 18.11 5.17 -3.45
N THR A 38 17.06 5.98 -3.32
CA THR A 38 16.26 6.52 -4.43
C THR A 38 15.92 5.44 -5.46
N THR A 39 16.16 5.69 -6.74
CA THR A 39 16.06 4.74 -7.85
C THR A 39 17.44 4.26 -8.35
N HIS A 40 18.56 4.56 -7.67
CA HIS A 40 19.92 4.43 -8.22
C HIS A 40 20.33 3.00 -8.63
N ILE A 41 20.01 2.63 -9.90
CA ILE A 41 20.51 1.48 -10.68
C ILE A 41 20.67 1.93 -12.16
N ASN A 42 21.56 1.24 -12.90
CA ASN A 42 22.15 1.61 -14.20
C ASN A 42 21.23 1.35 -15.42
N GLN A 43 21.79 1.36 -16.65
CA GLN A 43 21.11 1.10 -17.93
C GLN A 43 20.17 -0.12 -17.95
N SER A 44 20.35 -1.09 -17.05
CA SER A 44 19.39 -2.19 -16.86
C SER A 44 17.99 -1.70 -16.52
N ILE A 45 17.81 -0.58 -15.79
CA ILE A 45 16.49 -0.07 -15.37
C ILE A 45 15.51 0.16 -16.51
N PHE A 46 15.95 0.65 -17.68
CA PHE A 46 15.01 0.88 -18.79
C PHE A 46 14.57 -0.42 -19.45
N VAL A 47 15.39 -1.47 -19.34
CA VAL A 47 15.04 -2.84 -19.78
C VAL A 47 14.22 -3.51 -18.68
N ASP A 48 14.61 -3.38 -17.41
CA ASP A 48 13.96 -3.98 -16.24
C ASP A 48 12.59 -3.36 -15.94
N ALA A 49 12.39 -2.05 -16.17
CA ALA A 49 11.07 -1.40 -16.07
C ALA A 49 10.16 -1.77 -17.27
N ALA A 50 10.75 -2.07 -18.42
CA ALA A 50 10.05 -2.64 -19.57
C ALA A 50 9.76 -4.15 -19.39
N ASP A 51 10.51 -4.85 -18.53
CA ASP A 51 10.28 -6.25 -18.16
C ASP A 51 9.39 -6.38 -16.90
N ALA A 52 9.37 -5.39 -16.01
CA ALA A 52 8.44 -5.23 -14.89
C ALA A 52 7.09 -4.67 -15.35
N ILE A 53 6.63 -5.12 -16.53
CA ILE A 53 5.25 -4.95 -16.96
C ILE A 53 4.41 -5.93 -16.15
N ARG A 54 3.20 -5.51 -15.78
CA ARG A 54 2.19 -6.39 -15.20
C ARG A 54 2.12 -7.68 -16.02
N ALA A 55 1.93 -8.83 -15.36
CA ALA A 55 1.70 -10.08 -16.09
C ALA A 55 0.41 -10.00 -16.94
N ASP A 56 0.20 -10.97 -17.84
CA ASP A 56 -0.99 -10.99 -18.73
C ASP A 56 -2.33 -10.90 -17.97
N ASN A 57 -2.37 -11.35 -16.71
CA ASN A 57 -3.52 -11.25 -15.81
C ASN A 57 -3.59 -9.93 -15.04
N SER A 58 -2.83 -8.92 -15.45
CA SER A 58 -2.64 -7.62 -14.79
C SER A 58 -1.98 -7.68 -13.40
N SER A 59 -1.44 -8.82 -12.97
CA SER A 59 -0.75 -8.94 -11.68
C SER A 59 0.56 -8.17 -11.65
N MET A 60 0.86 -7.53 -10.52
CA MET A 60 2.13 -6.86 -10.29
C MET A 60 3.28 -7.87 -10.37
N GLN A 61 4.40 -7.45 -10.95
CA GLN A 61 5.61 -8.29 -11.03
C GLN A 61 6.72 -7.66 -10.21
N TRP A 62 7.51 -8.49 -9.53
CA TRP A 62 8.75 -8.03 -8.92
C TRP A 62 9.91 -8.18 -9.92
N ASP A 63 10.89 -7.29 -9.78
CA ASP A 63 12.14 -7.38 -10.51
C ASP A 63 12.94 -8.59 -10.03
N SER A 64 13.02 -9.63 -10.87
CA SER A 64 13.70 -10.89 -10.53
C SER A 64 15.23 -10.77 -10.46
N VAL A 65 15.82 -9.71 -11.00
CA VAL A 65 17.26 -9.43 -10.86
C VAL A 65 17.53 -8.86 -9.46
N LYS A 66 16.66 -7.99 -8.97
CA LYS A 66 16.78 -7.38 -7.63
C LYS A 66 16.27 -8.31 -6.52
N PHE A 67 15.21 -9.06 -6.79
CA PHE A 67 14.56 -10.00 -5.86
C PHE A 67 14.52 -11.42 -6.45
N PRO A 68 15.67 -12.09 -6.59
CA PRO A 68 15.77 -13.40 -7.26
C PRO A 68 14.98 -14.51 -6.53
N ASP A 69 14.83 -14.40 -5.22
CA ASP A 69 14.03 -15.34 -4.42
C ASP A 69 12.54 -14.94 -4.31
N GLY A 70 12.17 -13.79 -4.89
CA GLY A 70 10.82 -13.25 -4.91
C GLY A 70 10.34 -12.60 -3.62
N MET A 71 9.22 -11.88 -3.73
CA MET A 71 8.62 -11.14 -2.61
C MET A 71 8.15 -12.03 -1.45
N PRO A 72 7.53 -13.21 -1.67
CA PRO A 72 7.13 -14.10 -0.57
C PRO A 72 8.31 -14.56 0.30
N TRP A 73 9.46 -14.86 -0.29
CA TRP A 73 10.66 -15.20 0.47
C TRP A 73 11.17 -13.99 1.26
N PHE A 74 11.19 -12.81 0.63
CA PHE A 74 11.67 -11.57 1.25
C PHE A 74 10.84 -11.18 2.48
N THR A 75 9.51 -11.17 2.37
CA THR A 75 8.63 -10.86 3.50
C THR A 75 8.73 -11.91 4.59
N ALA A 76 8.81 -13.21 4.25
CA ALA A 76 9.03 -14.28 5.22
C ALA A 76 10.36 -14.11 5.97
N HIS A 77 11.42 -13.69 5.27
CA HIS A 77 12.71 -13.39 5.88
C HIS A 77 12.59 -12.23 6.88
N LEU A 78 11.97 -11.11 6.49
CA LEU A 78 11.75 -9.96 7.37
C LEU A 78 10.95 -10.35 8.62
N LYS A 79 9.86 -11.09 8.45
CA LYS A 79 9.04 -11.60 9.56
C LYS A 79 9.82 -12.53 10.49
N SER A 80 10.71 -13.37 9.95
CA SER A 80 11.59 -14.24 10.77
C SER A 80 12.55 -13.45 11.68
N LYS A 81 12.77 -12.16 11.37
CA LYS A 81 13.56 -11.23 12.18
C LYS A 81 12.70 -10.33 13.08
N GLY A 82 11.38 -10.50 13.07
CA GLY A 82 10.44 -9.73 13.87
C GLY A 82 10.01 -8.40 13.25
N PHE A 83 10.24 -8.19 11.95
CA PHE A 83 9.78 -6.98 11.24
C PHE A 83 8.39 -7.17 10.61
N ILE A 84 7.67 -6.07 10.48
CA ILE A 84 6.45 -5.95 9.66
C ILE A 84 6.89 -5.47 8.27
N PRO A 85 6.71 -6.28 7.20
CA PRO A 85 7.11 -5.89 5.86
C PRO A 85 6.11 -4.90 5.24
N GLY A 86 6.63 -3.79 4.71
CA GLY A 86 5.87 -2.79 3.96
C GLY A 86 6.20 -2.76 2.48
N ILE A 87 5.22 -2.37 1.66
CA ILE A 87 5.35 -2.15 0.21
C ILE A 87 4.86 -0.75 -0.16
N TYR A 88 5.26 -0.30 -1.35
CA TYR A 88 4.87 0.97 -1.95
C TYR A 88 4.04 0.72 -3.21
N THR A 89 3.00 1.51 -3.40
CA THR A 89 2.26 1.64 -4.67
C THR A 89 1.91 3.10 -4.94
N ASP A 90 1.26 3.33 -6.08
CA ASP A 90 0.76 4.64 -6.47
C ASP A 90 -0.69 4.54 -6.92
N ALA A 91 -1.51 5.54 -6.55
CA ALA A 91 -2.92 5.64 -6.90
C ALA A 91 -3.15 5.94 -8.39
N GLY A 92 -2.16 6.49 -9.10
CA GLY A 92 -2.25 6.74 -10.54
C GLY A 92 -1.79 5.57 -11.41
N ASN A 93 -1.64 5.84 -12.72
CA ASN A 93 -1.22 4.84 -13.70
C ASN A 93 0.28 4.50 -13.60
N LEU A 94 1.08 5.43 -13.09
CA LEU A 94 2.52 5.26 -12.91
C LEU A 94 2.90 5.84 -11.56
N SER A 95 3.73 5.09 -10.82
CA SER A 95 4.44 5.62 -9.66
C SER A 95 5.23 6.87 -9.99
N CYS A 96 5.54 7.66 -8.97
CA CYS A 96 6.44 8.81 -9.10
C CYS A 96 7.82 8.44 -9.70
N GLY A 97 8.23 7.17 -9.58
CA GLY A 97 9.45 6.62 -10.18
C GLY A 97 9.30 6.06 -11.61
N GLY A 98 8.10 6.12 -12.20
CA GLY A 98 7.82 5.65 -13.56
C GLY A 98 7.51 4.15 -13.71
N TYR A 99 7.40 3.40 -12.61
CA TYR A 99 6.94 2.01 -12.59
C TYR A 99 5.41 1.93 -12.60
N PRO A 100 4.80 0.78 -12.97
CA PRO A 100 3.34 0.61 -12.95
C PRO A 100 2.71 1.07 -11.63
N GLY A 101 1.70 1.94 -11.73
CA GLY A 101 0.82 2.30 -10.62
C GLY A 101 -0.43 1.41 -10.59
N ALA A 102 -1.28 1.60 -9.60
CA ALA A 102 -2.39 0.71 -9.28
C ALA A 102 -3.77 1.18 -9.75
N LEU A 103 -3.87 2.32 -10.43
CA LEU A 103 -5.15 2.81 -10.95
C LEU A 103 -5.84 1.73 -11.79
N ASP A 104 -7.10 1.43 -11.47
CA ASP A 104 -7.94 0.40 -12.10
C ASP A 104 -7.43 -1.06 -11.95
N HIS A 105 -6.46 -1.28 -11.07
CA HIS A 105 -5.89 -2.59 -10.72
C HIS A 105 -5.86 -2.83 -9.21
N GLU A 106 -6.57 -2.02 -8.42
CA GLU A 106 -6.44 -1.96 -6.96
C GLU A 106 -6.73 -3.30 -6.27
N GLU A 107 -7.77 -4.01 -6.72
CA GLU A 107 -8.14 -5.32 -6.17
C GLU A 107 -7.05 -6.38 -6.40
N ILE A 108 -6.48 -6.41 -7.60
CA ILE A 108 -5.45 -7.37 -7.99
C ILE A 108 -4.15 -7.06 -7.25
N ASP A 109 -3.78 -5.78 -7.16
CA ASP A 109 -2.57 -5.35 -6.46
C ASP A 109 -2.65 -5.61 -4.96
N LEU A 110 -3.78 -5.30 -4.32
CA LEU A 110 -3.99 -5.63 -2.92
C LEU A 110 -3.88 -7.14 -2.69
N LYS A 111 -4.42 -7.94 -3.60
CA LYS A 111 -4.30 -9.40 -3.54
C LYS A 111 -2.84 -9.84 -3.65
N ASP A 112 -2.10 -9.32 -4.62
CA ASP A 112 -0.68 -9.66 -4.81
C ASP A 112 0.14 -9.29 -3.57
N PHE A 113 -0.06 -8.08 -3.01
CA PHE A 113 0.66 -7.63 -1.82
C PHE A 113 0.36 -8.51 -0.60
N THR A 114 -0.89 -8.89 -0.40
CA THR A 114 -1.30 -9.74 0.73
C THR A 114 -0.86 -11.19 0.56
N ASP A 115 -0.86 -11.73 -0.67
CA ASP A 115 -0.33 -13.06 -1.01
C ASP A 115 1.19 -13.12 -0.84
N TRP A 116 1.90 -12.06 -1.22
CA TRP A 116 3.34 -11.93 -0.98
C TRP A 116 3.68 -11.69 0.48
N GLY A 117 2.69 -11.44 1.35
CA GLY A 117 2.86 -11.37 2.78
C GLY A 117 3.24 -9.99 3.32
N PHE A 118 3.03 -8.91 2.56
CA PHE A 118 3.12 -7.56 3.09
C PHE A 118 2.01 -7.29 4.11
N GLU A 119 2.28 -6.37 5.04
CA GLU A 119 1.39 -5.98 6.14
C GLU A 119 1.26 -4.45 6.29
N TYR A 120 1.97 -3.69 5.45
CA TYR A 120 1.95 -2.23 5.41
C TYR A 120 1.99 -1.76 3.95
N LEU A 121 1.20 -0.75 3.60
CA LEU A 121 1.13 -0.13 2.29
C LEU A 121 1.33 1.38 2.40
N LYS A 122 2.39 1.90 1.78
CA LYS A 122 2.49 3.33 1.43
C LYS A 122 1.90 3.52 0.04
N MET A 123 0.98 4.46 -0.12
CA MET A 123 0.40 4.79 -1.42
C MET A 123 0.57 6.26 -1.77
N ASP A 124 1.31 6.55 -2.84
CA ASP A 124 1.40 7.88 -3.45
C ASP A 124 0.24 8.18 -4.41
N GLY A 125 0.21 9.40 -4.94
CA GLY A 125 -0.81 9.87 -5.90
C GLY A 125 -0.23 10.50 -7.17
N CYS A 126 0.96 10.06 -7.62
CA CYS A 126 1.49 10.55 -8.88
C CYS A 126 0.68 10.00 -10.08
N SER A 127 0.66 10.73 -11.20
CA SER A 127 0.09 10.23 -12.47
C SER A 127 -1.40 9.81 -12.40
N LEU A 128 -2.18 10.43 -11.51
CA LEU A 128 -3.64 10.37 -11.57
C LEU A 128 -4.17 11.07 -12.84
N PRO A 129 -5.40 10.75 -13.32
CA PRO A 129 -5.96 11.33 -14.54
C PRO A 129 -6.05 12.87 -14.49
N ASP A 130 -6.28 13.42 -13.31
CA ASP A 130 -6.17 14.83 -13.00
C ASP A 130 -5.66 15.03 -11.56
N SER A 131 -5.49 16.30 -11.18
CA SER A 131 -4.98 16.70 -9.86
C SER A 131 -6.07 17.29 -8.97
N THR A 132 -7.33 16.92 -9.17
CA THR A 132 -8.44 17.42 -8.37
C THR A 132 -8.58 16.65 -7.07
N GLU A 133 -9.05 17.32 -6.01
CA GLU A 133 -9.30 16.68 -4.72
C GLU A 133 -10.34 15.55 -4.82
N GLU A 134 -11.37 15.71 -5.66
CA GLU A 134 -12.40 14.70 -5.93
C GLU A 134 -11.79 13.39 -6.45
N THR A 135 -10.89 13.46 -7.44
CA THR A 135 -10.20 12.27 -7.98
C THR A 135 -9.37 11.57 -6.90
N TYR A 136 -8.70 12.32 -6.01
CA TYR A 136 -7.94 11.71 -4.92
C TYR A 136 -8.87 11.03 -3.90
N ASP A 137 -9.95 11.69 -3.48
CA ASP A 137 -10.94 11.12 -2.56
C ASP A 137 -11.52 9.81 -3.13
N GLU A 138 -11.92 9.82 -4.41
CA GLU A 138 -12.46 8.63 -5.07
C GLU A 138 -11.49 7.46 -5.04
N VAL A 139 -10.23 7.65 -5.46
CA VAL A 139 -9.26 6.56 -5.57
C VAL A 139 -8.79 6.08 -4.20
N TYR A 140 -8.46 6.99 -3.28
CA TYR A 140 -8.06 6.63 -1.92
C TYR A 140 -9.23 5.99 -1.14
N GLY A 141 -10.46 6.43 -1.38
CA GLY A 141 -11.68 5.84 -0.83
C GLY A 141 -11.94 4.43 -1.37
N ARG A 142 -11.62 4.13 -2.64
CA ARG A 142 -11.63 2.75 -3.16
C ARG A 142 -10.65 1.86 -2.39
N TRP A 143 -9.42 2.33 -2.19
CA TRP A 143 -8.41 1.61 -1.40
C TRP A 143 -8.84 1.37 0.06
N ASN A 144 -9.40 2.38 0.73
CA ASN A 144 -9.93 2.20 2.08
C ASN A 144 -10.99 1.09 2.16
N LYS A 145 -11.94 1.08 1.21
CA LYS A 145 -12.99 0.04 1.16
C LYS A 145 -12.39 -1.34 0.98
N LEU A 146 -11.43 -1.49 0.07
CA LEU A 146 -10.75 -2.77 -0.19
C LEU A 146 -9.96 -3.25 1.03
N LEU A 147 -9.18 -2.36 1.65
CA LEU A 147 -8.39 -2.67 2.83
C LEU A 147 -9.27 -3.04 4.02
N THR A 148 -10.37 -2.33 4.24
CA THR A 148 -11.32 -2.60 5.35
C THR A 148 -12.06 -3.93 5.15
N ALA A 149 -12.31 -4.32 3.91
CA ALA A 149 -12.96 -5.60 3.58
C ALA A 149 -12.00 -6.80 3.55
N ALA A 150 -10.69 -6.57 3.52
CA ALA A 150 -9.69 -7.63 3.43
C ALA A 150 -9.64 -8.48 4.71
N GLU A 151 -9.47 -9.80 4.56
CA GLU A 151 -9.30 -10.72 5.71
C GLU A 151 -8.04 -10.42 6.51
N ARG A 152 -7.01 -9.90 5.84
CA ARG A 152 -5.73 -9.45 6.42
C ARG A 152 -5.47 -8.02 5.94
N PRO A 153 -6.05 -7.01 6.61
CA PRO A 153 -5.87 -5.62 6.19
C PRO A 153 -4.42 -5.19 6.36
N LEU A 154 -3.91 -4.40 5.41
CA LEU A 154 -2.60 -3.75 5.51
C LEU A 154 -2.74 -2.46 6.34
N ILE A 155 -1.71 -2.11 7.09
CA ILE A 155 -1.56 -0.74 7.63
C ILE A 155 -1.45 0.21 6.44
N PHE A 156 -2.28 1.24 6.39
CA PHE A 156 -2.37 2.15 5.27
C PHE A 156 -1.75 3.51 5.58
N SER A 157 -0.70 3.85 4.83
CA SER A 157 -0.01 5.12 4.84
C SER A 157 -0.40 5.93 3.61
N ASP A 158 -1.31 6.86 3.86
CA ASP A 158 -1.90 7.78 2.90
C ASP A 158 -0.93 8.92 2.58
N SER A 159 -0.85 9.31 1.32
CA SER A 159 -0.01 10.41 0.84
C SER A 159 -0.77 11.51 0.13
N ALA A 160 -2.09 11.42 -0.01
CA ALA A 160 -2.90 12.33 -0.80
C ALA A 160 -2.75 13.79 -0.35
N LEU A 161 -2.71 14.03 0.97
CA LEU A 161 -2.63 15.39 1.54
C LEU A 161 -1.44 16.17 1.02
N ALA A 162 -0.31 15.52 0.81
CA ALA A 162 0.89 16.18 0.33
C ALA A 162 0.78 16.70 -1.10
N TYR A 163 -0.21 16.27 -1.88
CA TYR A 163 -0.44 16.79 -3.23
C TYR A 163 -1.23 18.12 -3.24
N PHE A 164 -1.78 18.52 -2.08
CA PHE A 164 -2.55 19.75 -1.92
C PHE A 164 -1.84 20.80 -1.04
N VAL A 165 -0.58 20.57 -0.67
CA VAL A 165 0.21 21.52 0.13
C VAL A 165 0.71 22.70 -0.71
N GLY A 166 1.03 23.81 -0.03
CA GLY A 166 1.69 24.96 -0.68
C GLY A 166 0.80 25.82 -1.58
N GLN A 167 -0.51 25.55 -1.63
CA GLN A 167 -1.48 26.35 -2.39
C GLN A 167 -1.90 27.60 -1.60
N ASP A 168 -2.18 28.70 -2.31
CA ASP A 168 -2.76 29.92 -1.71
C ASP A 168 -4.17 29.65 -1.14
N ASN A 169 -4.94 28.81 -1.82
CA ASN A 169 -6.24 28.33 -1.37
C ASN A 169 -6.11 26.93 -0.78
N LEU A 170 -6.35 26.80 0.53
CA LEU A 170 -6.21 25.55 1.27
C LEU A 170 -7.52 24.74 1.37
N THR A 171 -8.58 25.11 0.65
CA THR A 171 -9.86 24.37 0.67
C THR A 171 -9.65 22.87 0.45
N ASP A 172 -8.92 22.51 -0.61
CA ASP A 172 -8.69 21.12 -0.97
C ASP A 172 -7.85 20.42 0.10
N TRP A 173 -6.78 21.06 0.59
CA TRP A 173 -5.96 20.52 1.66
C TRP A 173 -6.76 20.20 2.94
N TYR A 174 -7.67 21.09 3.34
CA TYR A 174 -8.56 20.84 4.48
C TYR A 174 -9.59 19.75 4.20
N SER A 175 -10.10 19.66 2.97
CA SER A 175 -10.99 18.57 2.55
C SER A 175 -10.28 17.22 2.64
N THR A 176 -9.08 17.12 2.07
CA THR A 176 -8.24 15.92 2.10
C THR A 176 -7.91 15.49 3.52
N MET A 177 -7.57 16.43 4.40
CA MET A 177 -7.38 16.16 5.82
C MET A 177 -8.62 15.57 6.50
N GLY A 178 -9.81 15.99 6.07
CA GLY A 178 -11.10 15.52 6.58
C GLY A 178 -11.30 14.03 6.34
N TRP A 179 -11.09 13.53 5.12
CA TRP A 179 -11.33 12.13 4.79
C TRP A 179 -10.11 11.23 5.03
N ALA A 180 -8.87 11.70 4.93
CA ALA A 180 -7.70 10.83 5.07
C ALA A 180 -7.56 10.21 6.45
N GLN A 181 -8.02 10.90 7.50
CA GLN A 181 -8.09 10.35 8.86
C GLN A 181 -9.08 9.18 8.98
N GLU A 182 -10.08 9.11 8.10
CA GLU A 182 -11.04 8.01 8.04
C GLU A 182 -10.52 6.87 7.18
N TYR A 183 -9.67 7.18 6.20
CA TYR A 183 -9.19 6.22 5.21
C TYR A 183 -7.96 5.44 5.67
N GLY A 184 -6.98 6.10 6.29
CA GLY A 184 -5.69 5.50 6.63
C GLY A 184 -5.31 5.59 8.11
N GLN A 185 -4.25 4.89 8.48
CA GLN A 185 -3.68 4.98 9.83
C GLN A 185 -2.58 6.06 9.91
N LEU A 186 -2.01 6.46 8.77
CA LEU A 186 -0.98 7.48 8.65
C LEU A 186 -1.29 8.36 7.44
N ALA A 187 -0.92 9.64 7.50
CA ALA A 187 -1.04 10.57 6.39
C ALA A 187 0.22 11.43 6.25
N ARG A 188 0.74 11.58 5.03
CA ARG A 188 1.83 12.53 4.72
C ARG A 188 1.24 13.92 4.57
N HIS A 189 1.65 14.86 5.43
CA HIS A 189 1.09 16.21 5.49
C HIS A 189 1.89 17.28 4.74
N CYS A 190 3.06 16.95 4.21
CA CYS A 190 3.96 17.90 3.56
C CYS A 190 4.73 17.26 2.40
N ASP A 191 5.44 18.09 1.65
CA ASP A 191 6.42 17.65 0.66
C ASP A 191 7.47 16.71 1.25
N ASP A 192 8.13 15.96 0.37
CA ASP A 192 9.29 15.15 0.72
C ASP A 192 10.34 16.00 1.47
N ILE A 193 10.78 15.50 2.62
CA ILE A 193 11.83 16.18 3.39
C ILE A 193 13.13 16.19 2.59
N ALA A 194 13.79 17.34 2.52
CA ALA A 194 15.06 17.48 1.84
C ALA A 194 16.17 16.70 2.56
N ASN A 195 16.95 15.94 1.80
CA ASN A 195 18.21 15.38 2.29
C ASN A 195 19.31 16.43 2.17
N TYR A 196 19.68 17.05 3.29
CA TYR A 196 20.88 17.88 3.36
C TYR A 196 22.09 16.97 3.51
N GLY A 197 22.59 16.51 2.37
CA GLY A 197 23.70 15.57 2.27
C GLY A 197 24.88 16.14 1.52
N ASP A 198 25.44 17.25 2.02
CA ASP A 198 26.87 17.49 2.13
C ASP A 198 27.07 18.46 3.29
N GLY A 199 28.01 18.16 4.18
CA GLY A 199 28.55 19.21 5.01
C GLY A 199 29.26 20.19 4.08
N ASP A 200 28.61 21.33 3.82
CA ASP A 200 29.28 22.60 3.63
C ASP A 200 28.43 23.68 4.32
N ALA A 201 29.17 24.60 4.93
CA ALA A 201 28.74 25.63 5.89
C ALA A 201 27.68 26.62 5.39
#